data_AF-A0AAU2LYC4-F1
#
_entry.id   AF-A0AAU2LYC4-F1
#
_cell.length_a   1.000
_cell.length_b   1.000
_cell.length_c   1.000
_cell.angle_alpha   90.00
_cell.angle_beta   90.00
_cell.angle_gamma   90.00
#
_symmetry.space_group_name_H-M   'P 1'
#
loop_
_entity.id
_entity.type
_entity.pdbx_description
1 polymer ?
#
loop_
_entity_poly.entity_id
_entity_poly.type
_entity_poly.pdbx_seq_one_letter_code
_entity_poly.pdbx_strand_id
1 'polypeptide(L)'
;MTGQERQGPRRPESVAEFIGELRALKVVEGLSLRELQRRTGLPRSTIAYALRTDRPALPPWDRVAGLLRALGVAEEALPGWKADWTRLRLAPQDGRPEPLPGEPDAPGGAVGAPAPAPGPGPGEPGERSRPPRGVSRQRIAAHAVTLVLGACLGAGAVLALSGGAPAGVKAGFPVEEQPCPPPTANPRPSLRAPAAGAARTAKEPPAWVGRVTSGQEILSGTDVALPVLSPVTEGDALVVSIMLTSSCPGPVTVTDTQGDTFRIVGDETDAARHRTLILAAFGAHPLGTADSLRATYPHASKYHIAVDEFRGIGAAVGHAQAHGETGGTAFSTGSTRLECAAGDLMVGAVGTNTGSAPVFTAEWTAMPMLHLSSYRLTTAYRVVPAAQTCAATGTTTAQWAAAAVVFR
;
A
#
# COMPACT_ATOMS: atom_id res chain seq x y z
N MET A 1 4.35 54.88 -9.28
CA MET A 1 3.79 53.60 -8.81
C MET A 1 3.36 52.84 -10.05
N THR A 2 4.26 52.00 -10.56
CA THR A 2 4.07 51.20 -11.77
C THR A 2 3.10 50.06 -11.48
N GLY A 3 2.06 49.95 -12.30
CA GLY A 3 1.06 48.88 -12.21
C GLY A 3 1.70 47.53 -12.50
N GLN A 4 1.96 46.77 -11.44
CA GLN A 4 2.34 45.38 -11.55
C GLN A 4 1.08 44.61 -11.94
N GLU A 5 0.91 44.38 -13.24
CA GLU A 5 -0.08 43.43 -13.77
C GLU A 5 0.01 42.15 -12.94
N ARG A 6 -1.09 41.81 -12.25
CA ARG A 6 -1.24 40.54 -11.56
C ARG A 6 -1.23 39.46 -12.64
N GLN A 7 -0.03 38.95 -12.96
CA GLN A 7 0.12 37.71 -13.70
C GLN A 7 -0.78 36.68 -13.02
N GLY A 8 -1.72 36.11 -13.77
CA GLY A 8 -2.56 35.03 -13.28
C GLY A 8 -1.68 33.88 -12.73
N PRO A 9 -2.22 33.03 -11.86
CA PRO A 9 -1.46 31.92 -11.29
C PRO A 9 -0.86 31.10 -12.43
N ARG A 10 0.49 31.05 -12.48
CA ARG A 10 1.20 30.20 -13.42
C ARG A 10 0.79 28.76 -13.16
N ARG A 11 0.59 27.99 -14.23
CA ARG A 11 0.33 26.55 -14.12
C ARG A 11 1.66 25.83 -13.94
N PRO A 12 1.80 24.90 -13.00
CA PRO A 12 3.03 24.17 -12.80
C PRO A 12 3.27 23.18 -13.95
N GLU A 13 4.47 23.21 -14.53
CA GLU A 13 4.91 22.35 -15.64
C GLU A 13 5.66 21.10 -15.16
N SER A 14 6.09 21.07 -13.89
CA SER A 14 6.79 19.93 -13.30
C SER A 14 6.32 19.58 -11.89
N VAL A 15 6.66 18.37 -11.43
CA VAL A 15 6.43 17.92 -10.03
C VAL A 15 7.10 18.87 -9.03
N ALA A 16 8.32 19.34 -9.33
CA ALA A 16 9.06 20.25 -8.47
C ALA A 16 8.38 21.62 -8.36
N GLU A 17 7.85 22.15 -9.46
CA GLU A 17 7.09 23.40 -9.48
C GLU A 17 5.79 23.29 -8.69
N PHE A 18 5.01 22.22 -8.89
CA PHE A 18 3.78 21.98 -8.14
C PHE A 18 4.02 21.95 -6.63
N ILE A 19 5.10 21.29 -6.19
CA ILE A 19 5.47 21.27 -4.77
C ILE A 19 6.00 22.63 -4.30
N GLY A 20 6.71 23.35 -5.17
CA GLY A 20 7.12 24.72 -4.96
C GLY A 20 5.93 25.64 -4.66
N GLU A 21 4.84 25.51 -5.42
CA GLU A 21 3.60 26.26 -5.20
C GLU A 21 2.92 25.89 -3.87
N LEU A 22 2.84 24.61 -3.51
CA LEU A 22 2.34 24.19 -2.19
C LEU A 22 3.17 24.80 -1.04
N ARG A 23 4.50 24.89 -1.20
CA ARG A 23 5.37 25.55 -0.22
C ARG A 23 5.16 27.05 -0.19
N ALA A 24 4.98 27.69 -1.34
CA ALA A 24 4.69 29.11 -1.44
C ALA A 24 3.39 29.45 -0.70
N LEU A 25 2.31 28.67 -0.92
CA LEU A 25 1.06 28.79 -0.17
C LEU A 25 1.29 28.66 1.34
N LYS A 26 2.05 27.65 1.78
CA LYS A 26 2.40 27.49 3.20
C LYS A 26 3.12 28.72 3.78
N VAL A 27 4.00 29.35 3.01
CA VAL A 27 4.74 30.54 3.45
C VAL A 27 3.83 31.76 3.51
N VAL A 28 2.96 31.95 2.51
CA VAL A 28 1.97 33.05 2.47
C VAL A 28 1.02 32.98 3.66
N GLU A 29 0.52 31.78 3.97
CA GLU A 29 -0.39 31.54 5.10
C GLU A 29 0.33 31.53 6.47
N GLY A 30 1.67 31.60 6.49
CA GLY A 30 2.46 31.60 7.72
C GLY A 30 2.34 30.32 8.56
N LEU A 31 1.87 29.21 7.98
CA LEU A 31 1.59 28.00 8.75
C LEU A 31 2.87 27.18 9.02
N SER A 32 3.05 26.80 10.29
CA SER A 32 4.08 25.84 10.69
C SER A 32 3.67 24.41 10.30
N LEU A 33 4.64 23.48 10.25
CA LEU A 33 4.31 22.06 10.03
C LEU A 33 3.43 21.46 11.14
N ARG A 34 3.54 21.98 12.37
CA ARG A 34 2.70 21.58 13.51
C ARG A 34 1.26 22.06 13.35
N GLU A 35 1.10 23.26 12.80
CA GLU A 35 -0.20 23.84 12.46
C GLU A 35 -0.89 23.05 11.35
N LEU A 36 -0.15 22.74 10.28
CA LEU A 36 -0.65 21.88 9.21
C LEU A 36 -1.01 20.48 9.71
N GLN A 37 -0.22 19.87 10.60
CA GLN A 37 -0.57 18.61 11.25
C GLN A 37 -1.90 18.71 12.01
N ARG A 38 -2.12 19.80 12.76
CA ARG A 38 -3.38 19.99 13.49
C ARG A 38 -4.58 20.15 12.55
N ARG A 39 -4.42 20.87 11.44
CA ARG A 39 -5.51 21.13 10.47
C ARG A 39 -5.82 19.93 9.58
N THR A 40 -4.81 19.16 9.19
CA THR A 40 -4.97 18.03 8.25
C THR A 40 -5.12 16.68 8.92
N GLY A 41 -4.76 16.54 10.20
CA GLY A 41 -4.62 15.25 10.86
C GLY A 41 -3.42 14.41 10.39
N LEU A 42 -2.64 14.89 9.40
CA LEU A 42 -1.49 14.15 8.86
C LEU A 42 -0.25 14.26 9.77
N PRO A 43 0.53 13.18 9.94
CA PRO A 43 1.78 13.26 10.71
C PRO A 43 2.76 14.31 10.15
N ARG A 44 3.49 15.00 11.03
CA ARG A 44 4.46 16.04 10.63
C ARG A 44 5.48 15.54 9.61
N SER A 45 5.95 14.31 9.75
CA SER A 45 6.88 13.66 8.82
C SER A 45 6.25 13.45 7.43
N THR A 46 4.99 13.06 7.37
CA THR A 46 4.22 12.93 6.13
C THR A 46 4.06 14.27 5.42
N ILE A 47 3.75 15.34 6.15
CA ILE A 47 3.64 16.71 5.60
C ILE A 47 5.02 17.19 5.11
N ALA A 48 6.06 17.00 5.91
CA ALA A 48 7.43 17.36 5.51
C ALA A 48 7.85 16.63 4.23
N TYR A 49 7.55 15.34 4.12
CA TYR A 49 7.82 14.54 2.92
C TYR A 49 6.94 14.94 1.72
N ALA A 50 5.69 15.34 1.95
CA ALA A 50 4.80 15.86 0.91
C ALA A 50 5.34 17.16 0.29
N LEU A 51 5.97 18.01 1.11
CA LEU A 51 6.50 19.32 0.73
C LEU A 51 7.99 19.31 0.33
N ARG A 52 8.61 18.14 0.17
CA ARG A 52 9.99 18.02 -0.32
C ARG A 52 10.06 18.30 -1.82
N THR A 53 10.85 19.27 -2.25
CA THR A 53 10.98 19.65 -3.68
C THR A 53 11.80 18.66 -4.51
N ASP A 54 12.59 17.80 -3.87
CA ASP A 54 13.48 16.83 -4.52
C ASP A 54 12.82 15.47 -4.78
N ARG A 55 11.51 15.34 -4.55
CA ARG A 55 10.80 14.06 -4.74
C ARG A 55 10.51 13.78 -6.22
N PRO A 56 10.68 12.53 -6.67
CA PRO A 56 10.53 12.18 -8.09
C PRO A 56 9.07 12.06 -8.56
N ALA A 57 8.11 12.02 -7.65
CA ALA A 57 6.69 11.79 -7.97
C ALA A 57 5.77 12.58 -7.04
N LEU A 58 4.60 13.02 -7.50
CA LEU A 58 3.63 13.77 -6.70
C LEU A 58 3.07 12.96 -5.51
N PRO A 59 2.66 13.61 -4.41
CA PRO A 59 1.92 12.94 -3.33
C PRO A 59 0.54 12.44 -3.84
N PRO A 60 -0.06 11.43 -3.19
CA PRO A 60 -1.45 11.05 -3.44
C PRO A 60 -2.40 12.25 -3.36
N TRP A 61 -3.41 12.29 -4.22
CA TRP A 61 -4.33 13.43 -4.36
C TRP A 61 -5.00 13.80 -3.04
N ASP A 62 -5.46 12.84 -2.26
CA ASP A 62 -6.17 13.12 -1.00
C ASP A 62 -5.30 13.88 0.01
N ARG A 63 -3.99 13.60 0.01
CA ARG A 63 -3.02 14.35 0.84
C ARG A 63 -2.82 15.77 0.32
N VAL A 64 -2.77 15.95 -1.00
CA VAL A 64 -2.66 17.27 -1.63
C VAL A 64 -3.91 18.09 -1.35
N ALA A 65 -5.11 17.52 -1.55
CA ALA A 65 -6.39 18.17 -1.28
C ALA A 65 -6.53 18.54 0.21
N GLY A 66 -6.16 17.64 1.13
CA GLY A 66 -6.14 17.94 2.56
C GLY A 66 -5.20 19.10 2.92
N LEU A 67 -4.01 19.16 2.30
CA LEU A 67 -3.07 20.27 2.48
C LEU A 67 -3.62 21.58 1.92
N LEU A 68 -4.18 21.57 0.70
CA LEU A 68 -4.75 22.76 0.06
C LEU A 68 -5.87 23.37 0.91
N ARG A 69 -6.79 22.55 1.45
CA ARG A 69 -7.82 23.02 2.38
C ARG A 69 -7.24 23.61 3.65
N ALA A 70 -6.25 22.95 4.25
CA ALA A 70 -5.58 23.45 5.46
C ALA A 70 -4.82 24.77 5.22
N LEU A 71 -4.39 24.99 3.98
CA LEU A 71 -3.76 26.20 3.46
C LEU A 71 -4.78 27.26 2.98
N GLY A 72 -6.08 27.08 3.25
CA GLY A 72 -7.09 28.09 2.94
C GLY A 72 -7.45 28.20 1.46
N VAL A 73 -7.05 27.24 0.62
CA VAL A 73 -7.48 27.19 -0.79
C VAL A 73 -8.97 26.86 -0.83
N ALA A 74 -9.75 27.73 -1.49
CA ALA A 74 -11.19 27.59 -1.61
C ALA A 74 -11.58 26.31 -2.39
N GLU A 75 -12.72 25.71 -2.06
CA GLU A 75 -13.18 24.45 -2.68
C GLU A 75 -13.34 24.57 -4.20
N GLU A 76 -13.72 25.76 -4.69
CA GLU A 76 -13.91 26.04 -6.11
C GLU A 76 -12.59 26.02 -6.89
N ALA A 77 -11.45 26.21 -6.22
CA ALA A 77 -10.12 26.15 -6.83
C ALA A 77 -9.55 24.72 -6.86
N LEU A 78 -10.03 23.80 -6.03
CA LEU A 78 -9.52 22.42 -5.97
C LEU A 78 -9.60 21.66 -7.31
N PRO A 79 -10.66 21.80 -8.14
CA PRO A 79 -10.68 21.19 -9.47
C PRO A 79 -9.51 21.61 -10.36
N GLY A 80 -9.07 22.88 -10.30
CA GLY A 80 -7.91 23.37 -11.03
C GLY A 80 -6.62 22.69 -10.59
N TRP A 81 -6.39 22.65 -9.27
CA TRP A 81 -5.27 21.93 -8.68
C TRP A 81 -5.28 20.43 -9.02
N LYS A 82 -6.47 19.80 -9.07
CA LYS A 82 -6.62 18.39 -9.43
C LYS A 82 -6.25 18.14 -10.89
N ALA A 83 -6.65 19.05 -11.79
CA ALA A 83 -6.31 18.96 -13.19
C ALA A 83 -4.79 19.07 -13.40
N ASP A 84 -4.12 20.02 -12.73
CA ASP A 84 -2.66 20.17 -12.79
C ASP A 84 -1.94 18.94 -12.21
N TRP A 85 -2.39 18.44 -11.06
CA TRP A 85 -1.85 17.22 -10.46
C TRP A 85 -2.01 16.00 -11.39
N THR A 86 -3.18 15.85 -12.03
CA THR A 86 -3.48 14.72 -12.92
C THR A 86 -2.63 14.81 -14.19
N ARG A 87 -2.49 16.00 -14.78
CA ARG A 87 -1.63 16.25 -15.93
C ARG A 87 -0.19 15.83 -15.64
N LEU A 88 0.37 16.31 -14.52
CA LEU A 88 1.75 16.01 -14.12
C LEU A 88 1.97 14.53 -13.78
N ARG A 89 0.93 13.82 -13.33
CA ARG A 89 1.00 12.38 -13.06
C ARG A 89 0.93 11.53 -14.32
N LEU A 90 0.22 12.00 -15.35
CA LEU A 90 0.08 11.33 -16.64
C LEU A 90 1.16 11.73 -17.65
N ALA A 91 1.85 12.85 -17.43
CA ALA A 91 2.96 13.28 -18.26
C ALA A 91 4.03 12.17 -18.32
N PRO A 92 4.46 11.75 -19.53
CA PRO A 92 5.60 10.87 -19.69
C PRO A 92 6.78 11.45 -18.89
N GLN A 93 7.51 10.62 -18.16
CA GLN A 93 8.74 11.06 -17.49
C GLN A 93 9.83 11.25 -18.55
N ASP A 94 9.67 12.26 -19.39
CA ASP A 94 10.58 12.63 -20.45
C ASP A 94 11.91 13.06 -19.80
N GLY A 95 12.91 12.18 -19.87
CA GLY A 95 14.27 12.50 -19.49
C GLY A 95 14.94 11.58 -18.48
N ARG A 96 14.33 10.46 -18.05
CA ARG A 96 15.14 9.38 -17.47
C ARG A 96 15.66 8.52 -18.63
N PRO A 97 16.97 8.56 -18.97
CA PRO A 97 17.50 7.66 -19.99
C PRO A 97 17.12 6.24 -19.59
N GLU A 98 16.31 5.61 -20.44
CA GLU A 98 16.04 4.18 -20.37
C GLU A 98 17.42 3.48 -20.38
N PRO A 99 17.73 2.60 -19.41
CA PRO A 99 18.95 1.83 -19.47
C PRO A 99 18.93 1.09 -20.81
N LEU A 100 19.87 1.42 -21.69
CA LEU A 100 19.95 0.80 -23.00
C LEU A 100 19.98 -0.73 -22.80
N PRO A 101 19.05 -1.48 -23.41
CA PRO A 101 19.08 -2.93 -23.35
C PRO A 101 20.25 -3.41 -24.21
N GLY A 102 21.40 -3.68 -23.60
CA GLY A 102 22.49 -4.38 -24.31
C GLY A 102 23.94 -4.07 -23.97
N GLU A 103 24.32 -3.68 -22.76
CA GLU A 103 25.70 -3.93 -22.33
C GLU A 103 25.77 -5.28 -21.60
N PRO A 104 26.27 -6.36 -22.24
CA PRO A 104 26.51 -7.62 -21.59
C PRO A 104 27.62 -7.46 -20.54
N ASP A 105 27.31 -7.87 -19.32
CA ASP A 105 28.28 -8.03 -18.23
C ASP A 105 29.48 -8.86 -18.73
N ALA A 106 30.64 -8.22 -18.82
CA ALA A 106 31.90 -8.91 -19.07
C ALA A 106 32.17 -9.89 -17.92
N PRO A 107 32.44 -11.18 -18.21
CA PRO A 107 32.67 -12.17 -17.17
C PRO A 107 33.99 -11.88 -16.42
N GLY A 108 33.86 -11.77 -15.10
CA GLY A 108 34.96 -11.58 -14.17
C GLY A 108 36.02 -12.67 -14.30
N GLY A 109 37.25 -12.22 -14.57
CA GLY A 109 38.43 -13.05 -14.65
C GLY A 109 38.73 -13.79 -13.34
N ALA A 110 39.00 -15.08 -13.48
CA ALA A 110 39.51 -15.94 -12.43
C ALA A 110 40.89 -15.47 -11.96
N VAL A 111 41.01 -15.21 -10.65
CA VAL A 111 42.29 -14.98 -9.98
C VAL A 111 42.98 -16.33 -9.81
N GLY A 112 43.96 -16.60 -10.67
CA GLY A 112 44.88 -17.73 -10.55
C GLY A 112 45.94 -17.49 -9.47
N ALA A 113 46.19 -18.52 -8.66
CA ALA A 113 47.29 -18.59 -7.71
C ALA A 113 48.66 -18.65 -8.42
N PRO A 114 49.73 -18.03 -7.89
CA PRO A 114 51.08 -18.24 -8.39
C PRO A 114 51.85 -19.30 -7.58
N ALA A 115 52.46 -20.23 -8.31
CA ALA A 115 53.50 -21.16 -7.85
C ALA A 115 54.90 -20.48 -7.90
N PRO A 116 55.94 -21.06 -7.25
CA PRO A 116 57.13 -20.32 -6.82
C PRO A 116 58.35 -20.39 -7.78
N ALA A 117 59.16 -19.31 -7.73
CA ALA A 117 60.61 -19.10 -7.95
C ALA A 117 61.41 -19.92 -9.01
N PRO A 118 62.41 -19.29 -9.69
CA PRO A 118 63.76 -19.27 -9.10
C PRO A 118 64.66 -18.04 -9.45
N GLY A 119 65.59 -17.73 -8.53
CA GLY A 119 67.00 -17.41 -8.86
C GLY A 119 67.41 -15.94 -9.12
N PRO A 120 68.42 -15.39 -8.40
CA PRO A 120 68.89 -14.02 -8.53
C PRO A 120 70.12 -13.89 -9.46
N GLY A 121 70.22 -12.77 -10.19
CA GLY A 121 71.41 -12.36 -10.93
C GLY A 121 71.47 -10.83 -11.10
N PRO A 122 72.68 -10.22 -11.13
CA PRO A 122 72.91 -8.87 -10.61
C PRO A 122 73.02 -7.80 -11.72
N GLY A 123 72.71 -6.54 -11.39
CA GLY A 123 73.05 -5.41 -12.27
C GLY A 123 72.28 -4.11 -12.05
N GLU A 124 72.64 -3.39 -10.99
CA GLU A 124 72.97 -1.95 -11.02
C GLU A 124 71.92 -0.88 -11.48
N PRO A 125 72.17 0.44 -11.29
CA PRO A 125 71.50 1.16 -10.20
C PRO A 125 70.69 2.39 -10.64
N GLY A 126 69.72 2.74 -9.78
CA GLY A 126 69.40 4.14 -9.50
C GLY A 126 68.10 4.66 -10.11
N GLU A 127 67.08 4.85 -9.26
CA GLU A 127 66.27 6.08 -9.35
C GLU A 127 65.57 6.41 -8.03
N ARG A 128 66.18 7.40 -7.35
CA ARG A 128 65.61 8.47 -6.52
C ARG A 128 64.24 8.22 -5.85
N SER A 129 64.34 7.97 -4.55
CA SER A 129 63.31 8.17 -3.54
C SER A 129 62.56 9.51 -3.67
N ARG A 130 61.23 9.45 -3.70
CA ARG A 130 60.34 10.58 -3.32
C ARG A 130 59.66 10.23 -1.99
N PRO A 131 59.61 11.17 -1.02
CA PRO A 131 58.98 10.92 0.27
C PRO A 131 57.44 10.95 0.16
N PRO A 132 56.71 10.21 1.02
CA PRO A 132 55.27 10.29 1.10
C PRO A 132 54.83 11.63 1.70
N ARG A 133 53.89 12.31 1.02
CA ARG A 133 53.23 13.53 1.50
C ARG A 133 52.42 13.21 2.75
N GLY A 134 52.79 13.85 3.85
CA GLY A 134 52.07 13.80 5.12
C GLY A 134 50.65 14.35 5.01
N VAL A 135 49.70 13.60 5.55
CA VAL A 135 48.32 14.02 5.77
C VAL A 135 48.31 15.12 6.83
N SER A 136 47.77 16.28 6.50
CA SER A 136 47.83 17.47 7.34
C SER A 136 46.94 17.31 8.59
N ARG A 137 47.54 17.59 9.75
CA ARG A 137 46.90 17.65 11.08
C ARG A 137 45.80 18.71 11.20
N GLN A 138 45.50 19.47 10.14
CA GLN A 138 44.46 20.50 10.14
C GLN A 138 43.03 19.96 10.01
N ARG A 139 42.83 18.73 9.50
CA ARG A 139 41.46 18.17 9.36
C ARG A 139 40.89 17.53 10.62
N ILE A 140 41.71 17.28 11.64
CA ILE A 140 41.24 16.69 12.92
C ILE A 140 40.78 17.79 13.91
N ALA A 141 41.29 19.02 13.79
CA ALA A 141 40.90 20.12 14.67
C ALA A 141 39.49 20.66 14.41
N ALA A 142 38.98 20.57 13.17
CA ALA A 142 37.65 21.10 12.81
C ALA A 142 36.47 20.28 13.38
N HIS A 143 36.67 18.99 13.68
CA HIS A 143 35.63 18.12 14.25
C HIS A 143 35.56 18.16 15.79
N ALA A 144 36.62 18.59 16.48
CA ALA A 144 36.61 18.71 17.94
C ALA A 144 35.84 19.96 18.42
N VAL A 145 35.88 21.06 17.66
CA VAL A 145 35.21 22.32 18.04
C VAL A 145 33.68 22.23 17.90
N THR A 146 33.18 21.44 16.95
CA THR A 146 31.73 21.21 16.76
C THR A 146 31.13 20.32 17.85
N LEU A 147 31.91 19.41 18.43
CA LEU A 147 31.45 18.49 19.48
C LEU A 147 31.40 19.16 20.87
N VAL A 148 32.29 20.12 21.14
CA VAL A 148 32.29 20.87 22.41
C VAL A 148 31.23 21.99 22.44
N LEU A 149 30.96 22.66 21.31
CA LEU A 149 29.88 23.67 21.26
C LEU A 149 28.47 23.05 21.33
N GLY A 150 28.29 21.80 20.88
CA GLY A 150 27.04 21.06 21.01
C GLY A 150 26.74 20.59 22.45
N ALA A 151 27.78 20.32 23.25
CA ALA A 151 27.62 19.87 24.63
C ALA A 151 27.28 21.01 25.61
N CYS A 152 27.76 22.24 25.36
CA CYS A 152 27.51 23.37 26.26
C CYS A 152 26.11 24.00 26.10
N LEU A 153 25.44 23.83 24.95
CA LEU A 153 24.05 24.27 24.76
C LEU A 153 23.01 23.22 25.21
N GLY A 154 23.44 21.97 25.44
CA GLY A 154 22.58 20.90 25.96
C GLY A 154 22.48 20.83 27.49
N ALA A 155 23.46 21.39 28.23
CA ALA A 155 23.48 21.37 29.70
C ALA A 155 22.87 22.63 30.36
N GLY A 156 22.68 23.72 29.61
CA GLY A 156 22.13 24.98 30.13
C GLY A 156 20.61 25.08 30.19
N ALA A 157 19.87 24.16 29.57
CA ALA A 157 18.40 24.21 29.49
C ALA A 157 17.68 23.30 30.51
N VAL A 158 18.40 22.63 31.41
CA VAL A 158 17.83 21.66 32.38
C VAL A 158 17.75 22.20 33.81
N LEU A 159 18.27 23.40 34.11
CA LEU A 159 18.30 23.94 35.48
C LEU A 159 17.41 25.16 35.75
N ALA A 160 16.50 25.53 34.83
CA ALA A 160 15.60 26.68 34.99
C ALA A 160 14.10 26.35 34.90
N LEU A 161 13.68 25.11 35.18
CA LEU A 161 12.27 24.71 35.27
C LEU A 161 11.96 23.84 36.50
N SER A 162 12.62 24.11 37.63
CA SER A 162 12.22 23.61 38.96
C SER A 162 11.14 24.50 39.59
N GLY A 163 10.12 24.85 38.80
CA GLY A 163 8.86 25.41 39.29
C GLY A 163 7.78 24.37 39.07
N GLY A 164 7.27 23.78 40.15
CA GLY A 164 6.32 22.66 40.12
C GLY A 164 5.13 22.91 39.20
N ALA A 165 5.08 22.18 38.09
CA ALA A 165 3.88 22.03 37.28
C ALA A 165 3.10 20.81 37.81
N PRO A 166 1.76 20.90 37.95
CA PRO A 166 0.95 19.80 38.41
C PRO A 166 1.06 18.62 37.43
N ALA A 167 1.20 17.42 37.98
CA ALA A 167 1.21 16.19 37.22
C ALA A 167 -0.08 16.05 36.40
N GLY A 168 0.08 15.79 35.09
CA GLY A 168 -0.98 15.18 34.29
C GLY A 168 -1.67 16.08 33.26
N VAL A 169 -0.93 16.66 32.31
CA VAL A 169 -1.53 17.02 31.00
C VAL A 169 -0.59 16.56 29.88
N LYS A 170 -0.78 15.30 29.43
CA LYS A 170 -0.28 14.86 28.13
C LYS A 170 -1.15 15.53 27.06
N ALA A 171 -0.65 16.62 26.47
CA ALA A 171 -1.27 17.22 25.28
C ALA A 171 -0.96 16.38 24.02
N GLY A 172 -1.51 15.15 23.98
CA GLY A 172 -1.86 14.48 22.74
C GLY A 172 -3.34 14.77 22.51
N PHE A 173 -3.75 15.13 21.30
CA PHE A 173 -5.17 15.09 20.98
C PHE A 173 -5.64 13.66 21.21
N PRO A 174 -6.66 13.41 22.05
CA PRO A 174 -7.34 12.14 21.99
C PRO A 174 -7.94 12.09 20.58
N VAL A 175 -7.38 11.25 19.70
CA VAL A 175 -8.28 10.53 18.81
C VAL A 175 -9.07 9.70 19.80
N GLU A 176 -10.24 10.22 20.19
CA GLU A 176 -11.17 9.48 20.99
C GLU A 176 -11.41 8.21 20.19
N GLU A 177 -10.78 7.11 20.62
CA GLU A 177 -10.99 5.79 20.06
C GLU A 177 -12.47 5.57 20.20
N GLN A 178 -13.22 5.86 19.13
CA GLN A 178 -14.66 5.79 19.17
C GLN A 178 -14.98 4.36 19.59
N PRO A 179 -15.55 4.15 20.79
CA PRO A 179 -15.68 2.81 21.33
C PRO A 179 -16.51 2.00 20.35
N CYS A 180 -16.02 0.82 19.98
CA CYS A 180 -16.77 -0.03 19.06
C CYS A 180 -18.17 -0.26 19.65
N PRO A 181 -19.22 -0.09 18.84
CA PRO A 181 -20.56 -0.46 19.28
C PRO A 181 -20.57 -1.95 19.68
N PRO A 182 -21.49 -2.37 20.55
CA PRO A 182 -21.60 -3.76 20.96
C PRO A 182 -21.72 -4.68 19.73
N PRO A 183 -21.06 -5.85 19.74
CA PRO A 183 -20.88 -6.66 18.56
C PRO A 183 -22.22 -7.14 18.02
N THR A 184 -22.52 -6.77 16.77
CA THR A 184 -23.53 -7.48 15.95
C THR A 184 -22.76 -8.46 15.09
N ALA A 185 -22.86 -9.76 15.36
CA ALA A 185 -22.09 -10.76 14.61
C ALA A 185 -22.51 -10.76 13.14
N ASN A 186 -21.54 -10.91 12.22
CA ASN A 186 -21.85 -11.23 10.84
C ASN A 186 -22.59 -12.57 10.77
N PRO A 187 -23.47 -12.77 9.77
CA PRO A 187 -23.87 -14.12 9.40
C PRO A 187 -22.60 -14.93 9.14
N ARG A 188 -22.54 -16.17 9.66
CA ARG A 188 -21.44 -17.08 9.30
C ARG A 188 -21.33 -17.18 7.78
N PRO A 189 -20.11 -17.34 7.21
CA PRO A 189 -19.94 -17.54 5.78
C PRO A 189 -20.94 -18.57 5.25
N SER A 190 -21.77 -18.15 4.30
CA SER A 190 -22.88 -18.98 3.84
C SER A 190 -22.49 -19.66 2.54
N LEU A 191 -22.16 -20.94 2.62
CA LEU A 191 -21.98 -21.80 1.45
C LEU A 191 -23.37 -22.26 1.01
N ARG A 192 -24.00 -21.55 0.08
CA ARG A 192 -25.27 -22.00 -0.51
C ARG A 192 -25.21 -21.86 -2.02
N ALA A 193 -25.33 -22.99 -2.71
CA ALA A 193 -25.52 -23.02 -4.16
C ALA A 193 -26.75 -22.16 -4.52
N PRO A 194 -26.70 -21.36 -5.60
CA PRO A 194 -27.90 -20.69 -6.08
C PRO A 194 -28.99 -21.71 -6.39
N ALA A 195 -30.26 -21.32 -6.19
CA ALA A 195 -31.40 -22.13 -6.60
C ALA A 195 -31.28 -22.43 -8.09
N ALA A 196 -31.47 -23.69 -8.48
CA ALA A 196 -31.27 -24.18 -9.83
C ALA A 196 -32.11 -23.38 -10.85
N GLY A 197 -31.48 -22.41 -11.49
CA GLY A 197 -32.00 -21.66 -12.62
C GLY A 197 -31.05 -21.86 -13.80
N ALA A 198 -31.56 -22.57 -14.82
CA ALA A 198 -30.94 -22.91 -16.10
C ALA A 198 -29.67 -23.80 -16.02
N ALA A 199 -29.84 -25.05 -16.48
CA ALA A 199 -28.73 -25.94 -16.83
C ALA A 199 -27.90 -25.28 -17.95
N ARG A 200 -26.72 -24.74 -17.60
CA ARG A 200 -25.73 -24.31 -18.61
C ARG A 200 -25.00 -25.54 -19.13
N THR A 201 -25.07 -25.73 -20.45
CA THR A 201 -24.23 -26.60 -21.27
C THR A 201 -22.74 -26.38 -20.98
N ALA A 202 -21.96 -27.48 -21.02
CA ALA A 202 -20.49 -27.56 -20.85
C ALA A 202 -19.81 -26.31 -20.28
N LYS A 203 -19.63 -26.30 -18.95
CA LYS A 203 -19.03 -25.22 -18.16
C LYS A 203 -17.64 -24.87 -18.71
N GLU A 204 -17.50 -23.69 -19.30
CA GLU A 204 -16.18 -23.13 -19.64
C GLU A 204 -15.27 -23.21 -18.40
N PRO A 205 -13.98 -23.57 -18.56
CA PRO A 205 -13.07 -23.67 -17.42
C PRO A 205 -13.05 -22.35 -16.63
N PRO A 206 -13.06 -22.40 -15.28
CA PRO A 206 -12.96 -21.19 -14.48
C PRO A 206 -11.71 -20.37 -14.83
N ALA A 207 -11.89 -19.07 -15.02
CA ALA A 207 -10.80 -18.18 -15.40
C ALA A 207 -10.98 -16.80 -14.76
N TRP A 208 -9.87 -16.18 -14.38
CA TRP A 208 -9.84 -14.75 -14.03
C TRP A 208 -9.91 -13.92 -15.30
N VAL A 209 -10.86 -13.00 -15.37
CA VAL A 209 -11.04 -12.10 -16.52
C VAL A 209 -10.22 -10.83 -16.32
N GLY A 210 -10.34 -10.21 -15.14
CA GLY A 210 -9.63 -8.98 -14.85
C GLY A 210 -10.09 -8.31 -13.57
N ARG A 211 -9.47 -7.16 -13.28
CA ARG A 211 -9.88 -6.29 -12.18
C ARG A 211 -10.94 -5.30 -12.66
N VAL A 212 -12.10 -5.35 -12.02
CA VAL A 212 -13.26 -4.48 -12.28
C VAL A 212 -13.05 -3.12 -11.64
N THR A 213 -12.66 -3.11 -10.36
CA THR A 213 -12.36 -1.90 -9.61
C THR A 213 -11.51 -2.23 -8.38
N SER A 214 -10.91 -1.20 -7.79
CA SER A 214 -10.27 -1.30 -6.49
C SER A 214 -10.21 0.05 -5.78
N GLY A 215 -10.07 -0.01 -4.47
CA GLY A 215 -9.85 1.16 -3.63
C GLY A 215 -8.98 0.83 -2.43
N GLN A 216 -8.22 1.81 -1.95
CA GLN A 216 -7.45 1.70 -0.73
C GLN A 216 -7.25 3.09 -0.12
N GLU A 217 -7.51 3.25 1.18
CA GLU A 217 -7.35 4.54 1.84
C GLU A 217 -7.02 4.40 3.32
N ILE A 218 -6.30 5.41 3.85
CA ILE A 218 -6.10 5.61 5.29
C ILE A 218 -7.16 6.62 5.72
N LEU A 219 -8.40 6.17 5.71
CA LEU A 219 -9.56 6.97 6.10
C LEU A 219 -10.39 6.15 7.09
N SER A 220 -10.67 6.75 8.23
CA SER A 220 -11.61 6.19 9.19
C SER A 220 -13.02 6.40 8.67
N GLY A 221 -13.78 5.31 8.54
CA GLY A 221 -15.11 5.37 7.94
C GLY A 221 -15.88 4.07 8.07
N THR A 222 -17.09 4.06 7.52
CA THR A 222 -18.04 2.94 7.55
C THR A 222 -18.47 2.48 6.17
N ASP A 223 -18.11 3.21 5.12
CA ASP A 223 -18.44 2.83 3.74
C ASP A 223 -17.47 3.46 2.74
N VAL A 224 -17.51 2.93 1.52
CA VAL A 224 -16.81 3.46 0.35
C VAL A 224 -17.60 3.10 -0.91
N ALA A 225 -17.64 4.04 -1.87
CA ALA A 225 -18.10 3.80 -3.23
C ALA A 225 -16.91 3.68 -4.18
N LEU A 226 -16.91 2.65 -5.02
CA LEU A 226 -15.85 2.30 -5.96
C LEU A 226 -16.42 2.37 -7.39
N PRO A 227 -15.96 3.31 -8.24
CA PRO A 227 -16.42 3.36 -9.62
C PRO A 227 -15.92 2.13 -10.39
N VAL A 228 -16.76 1.59 -11.28
CA VAL A 228 -16.35 0.51 -12.17
C VAL A 228 -15.36 1.06 -13.20
N LEU A 229 -14.19 0.42 -13.30
CA LEU A 229 -13.10 0.82 -14.20
C LEU A 229 -13.03 -0.06 -15.45
N SER A 230 -13.36 -1.35 -15.28
CA SER A 230 -13.45 -2.33 -16.37
C SER A 230 -14.88 -2.89 -16.40
N PRO A 231 -15.56 -2.90 -17.56
CA PRO A 231 -16.90 -3.47 -17.67
C PRO A 231 -16.95 -4.95 -17.26
N VAL A 232 -18.10 -5.39 -16.77
CA VAL A 232 -18.37 -6.77 -16.36
C VAL A 232 -19.28 -7.43 -17.38
N THR A 233 -18.93 -8.65 -17.77
CA THR A 233 -19.73 -9.45 -18.69
C THR A 233 -20.95 -10.03 -17.97
N GLU A 234 -22.12 -9.95 -18.61
CA GLU A 234 -23.33 -10.55 -18.07
C GLU A 234 -23.12 -12.05 -17.79
N GLY A 235 -23.50 -12.46 -16.58
CA GLY A 235 -23.48 -13.86 -16.17
C GLY A 235 -22.13 -14.36 -15.63
N ASP A 236 -21.08 -13.55 -15.65
CA ASP A 236 -19.82 -13.80 -14.94
C ASP A 236 -20.00 -13.59 -13.43
N ALA A 237 -18.98 -13.88 -12.64
CA ALA A 237 -19.00 -13.73 -11.18
C ALA A 237 -18.07 -12.60 -10.74
N LEU A 238 -18.46 -11.92 -9.66
CA LEU A 238 -17.64 -10.91 -9.01
C LEU A 238 -17.15 -11.43 -7.66
N VAL A 239 -15.84 -11.45 -7.48
CA VAL A 239 -15.19 -11.80 -6.21
C VAL A 239 -14.59 -10.55 -5.61
N VAL A 240 -15.06 -10.19 -4.41
CA VAL A 240 -14.63 -9.01 -3.67
C VAL A 240 -13.74 -9.43 -2.53
N SER A 241 -12.46 -9.06 -2.59
CA SER A 241 -11.50 -9.26 -1.50
C SER A 241 -11.34 -7.96 -0.72
N ILE A 242 -11.49 -8.02 0.59
CA ILE A 242 -11.45 -6.85 1.48
C ILE A 242 -10.42 -7.08 2.59
N MET A 243 -9.60 -6.08 2.89
CA MET A 243 -8.86 -5.97 4.14
C MET A 243 -9.31 -4.70 4.89
N LEU A 244 -9.83 -4.86 6.10
CA LEU A 244 -10.14 -3.76 7.01
C LEU A 244 -9.11 -3.72 8.15
N THR A 245 -8.64 -2.54 8.51
CA THR A 245 -7.63 -2.37 9.57
C THR A 245 -8.23 -1.80 10.84
N SER A 246 -7.95 -2.45 11.98
CA SER A 246 -8.47 -2.07 13.30
C SER A 246 -9.99 -1.93 13.25
N SER A 247 -10.65 -2.89 12.62
CA SER A 247 -12.08 -2.87 12.37
C SER A 247 -12.85 -3.21 13.63
N CYS A 248 -13.97 -2.53 13.85
CA CYS A 248 -14.93 -2.94 14.85
C CYS A 248 -15.65 -4.23 14.42
N PRO A 249 -16.09 -5.06 15.38
CA PRO A 249 -17.01 -6.15 15.07
C PRO A 249 -18.30 -5.60 14.46
N GLY A 250 -18.85 -6.29 13.46
CA GLY A 250 -20.09 -5.86 12.83
C GLY A 250 -20.27 -6.40 11.41
N PRO A 251 -21.38 -6.03 10.76
CA PRO A 251 -21.70 -6.50 9.43
C PRO A 251 -20.87 -5.85 8.33
N VAL A 252 -20.53 -6.63 7.29
CA VAL A 252 -19.91 -6.13 6.05
C VAL A 252 -20.82 -6.49 4.89
N THR A 253 -21.17 -5.53 4.06
CA THR A 253 -22.03 -5.72 2.89
C THR A 253 -21.41 -5.08 1.66
N VAL A 254 -21.66 -5.68 0.50
CA VAL A 254 -21.34 -5.09 -0.81
C VAL A 254 -22.60 -5.10 -1.64
N THR A 255 -22.83 -4.00 -2.34
CA THR A 255 -23.91 -3.84 -3.33
C THR A 255 -23.33 -3.17 -4.56
N ASP A 256 -23.98 -3.31 -5.71
CA ASP A 256 -23.72 -2.47 -6.88
C ASP A 256 -24.99 -1.77 -7.35
N THR A 257 -24.84 -0.97 -8.40
CA THR A 257 -25.93 -0.20 -9.01
C THR A 257 -26.92 -1.06 -9.81
N GLN A 258 -26.59 -2.31 -10.13
CA GLN A 258 -27.47 -3.24 -10.84
C GLN A 258 -28.23 -4.20 -9.90
N GLY A 259 -27.88 -4.20 -8.61
CA GLY A 259 -28.58 -4.96 -7.57
C GLY A 259 -28.09 -6.39 -7.42
N ASP A 260 -26.84 -6.69 -7.78
CA ASP A 260 -26.30 -8.04 -7.56
C ASP A 260 -26.22 -8.39 -6.07
N THR A 261 -26.41 -9.68 -5.78
CA THR A 261 -26.42 -10.20 -4.41
C THR A 261 -25.05 -10.75 -4.02
N PHE A 262 -24.31 -9.96 -3.24
CA PHE A 262 -23.02 -10.39 -2.66
C PHE A 262 -23.22 -11.16 -1.37
N ARG A 263 -22.43 -12.22 -1.18
CA ARG A 263 -22.42 -13.04 0.05
C ARG A 263 -21.00 -13.18 0.58
N ILE A 264 -20.84 -13.10 1.89
CA ILE A 264 -19.57 -13.43 2.55
C ILE A 264 -19.33 -14.94 2.42
N VAL A 265 -18.19 -15.29 1.81
CA VAL A 265 -17.74 -16.66 1.56
C VAL A 265 -16.41 -16.99 2.24
N GLY A 266 -15.73 -15.99 2.82
CA GLY A 266 -14.62 -16.13 3.77
C GLY A 266 -14.50 -14.89 4.65
N ASP A 267 -14.15 -15.04 5.93
CA ASP A 267 -14.11 -13.93 6.89
C ASP A 267 -13.21 -14.26 8.09
N GLU A 268 -11.98 -13.75 8.02
CA GLU A 268 -10.95 -13.98 9.02
C GLU A 268 -10.58 -12.67 9.71
N THR A 269 -10.46 -12.69 11.04
CA THR A 269 -10.01 -11.54 11.83
C THR A 269 -8.86 -11.95 12.73
N ASP A 270 -7.74 -11.25 12.66
CA ASP A 270 -6.59 -11.49 13.53
C ASP A 270 -6.73 -10.84 14.92
N ALA A 271 -5.75 -11.09 15.79
CA ALA A 271 -5.71 -10.55 17.14
C ALA A 271 -5.63 -9.00 17.20
N ALA A 272 -5.15 -8.33 16.16
CA ALA A 272 -5.12 -6.86 16.06
C ALA A 272 -6.37 -6.27 15.39
N ARG A 273 -7.41 -7.09 15.18
CA ARG A 273 -8.66 -6.72 14.49
C ARG A 273 -8.41 -6.25 13.05
N HIS A 274 -7.40 -6.80 12.39
CA HIS A 274 -7.32 -6.74 10.94
C HIS A 274 -8.18 -7.87 10.37
N ARG A 275 -9.11 -7.49 9.50
CA ARG A 275 -10.14 -8.39 9.00
C ARG A 275 -9.99 -8.57 7.50
N THR A 276 -9.79 -9.81 7.06
CA THR A 276 -9.70 -10.19 5.65
C THR A 276 -10.96 -10.94 5.26
N LEU A 277 -11.71 -10.41 4.30
CA LEU A 277 -12.95 -11.00 3.81
C LEU A 277 -12.87 -11.34 2.33
N ILE A 278 -13.63 -12.35 1.93
CA ILE A 278 -13.96 -12.64 0.54
C ILE A 278 -15.49 -12.68 0.44
N LEU A 279 -16.05 -11.86 -0.44
CA LEU A 279 -17.45 -11.90 -0.82
C LEU A 279 -17.58 -12.30 -2.29
N ALA A 280 -18.70 -12.90 -2.67
CA ALA A 280 -18.96 -13.27 -4.06
C ALA A 280 -20.41 -12.96 -4.47
N ALA A 281 -20.57 -12.47 -5.70
CA ALA A 281 -21.83 -12.45 -6.44
C ALA A 281 -21.65 -13.35 -7.68
N PHE A 282 -22.67 -14.16 -8.00
CA PHE A 282 -22.63 -15.12 -9.11
C PHE A 282 -23.72 -14.78 -10.12
N GLY A 283 -23.42 -14.93 -11.41
CA GLY A 283 -24.37 -14.57 -12.46
C GLY A 283 -24.69 -13.08 -12.44
N ALA A 284 -23.65 -12.25 -12.32
CA ALA A 284 -23.74 -10.82 -12.18
C ALA A 284 -24.44 -10.18 -13.40
N HIS A 285 -25.17 -9.10 -13.14
CA HIS A 285 -25.64 -8.24 -14.21
C HIS A 285 -24.46 -7.52 -14.89
N PRO A 286 -24.58 -7.12 -16.16
CA PRO A 286 -23.51 -6.38 -16.81
C PRO A 286 -23.30 -5.03 -16.11
N LEU A 287 -22.05 -4.70 -15.78
CA LEU A 287 -21.66 -3.41 -15.23
C LEU A 287 -20.85 -2.61 -16.27
N GLY A 288 -21.18 -1.34 -16.45
CA GLY A 288 -20.43 -0.39 -17.26
C GLY A 288 -19.66 0.62 -16.40
N THR A 289 -18.90 1.52 -17.03
CA THR A 289 -18.12 2.56 -16.32
C THR A 289 -18.99 3.67 -15.70
N ALA A 290 -20.29 3.67 -15.95
CA ALA A 290 -21.27 4.51 -15.25
C ALA A 290 -21.73 3.88 -13.91
N ASP A 291 -21.42 2.61 -13.69
CA ASP A 291 -21.80 1.86 -12.50
C ASP A 291 -20.79 1.99 -11.36
N SER A 292 -21.20 1.57 -10.17
CA SER A 292 -20.32 1.54 -9.00
C SER A 292 -20.66 0.41 -8.06
N LEU A 293 -19.66 -0.04 -7.31
CA LEU A 293 -19.85 -0.90 -6.15
C LEU A 293 -19.78 -0.06 -4.88
N ARG A 294 -20.62 -0.36 -3.89
CA ARG A 294 -20.56 0.21 -2.55
C ARG A 294 -20.26 -0.89 -1.55
N ALA A 295 -19.20 -0.71 -0.78
CA ALA A 295 -18.93 -1.53 0.39
C ALA A 295 -19.31 -0.76 1.64
N THR A 296 -20.00 -1.42 2.56
CA THR A 296 -20.31 -0.91 3.91
C THR A 296 -19.73 -1.89 4.92
N TYR A 297 -19.13 -1.36 5.97
CA TYR A 297 -18.46 -2.14 6.99
C TYR A 297 -18.56 -1.44 8.34
N PRO A 298 -18.30 -2.15 9.44
CA PRO A 298 -18.17 -1.50 10.73
C PRO A 298 -16.97 -0.57 10.67
N HIS A 299 -16.95 0.45 11.53
CA HIS A 299 -15.85 1.40 11.62
C HIS A 299 -14.48 0.71 11.45
N ALA A 300 -13.69 1.17 10.49
CA ALA A 300 -12.33 0.71 10.25
C ALA A 300 -11.42 1.92 10.02
N SER A 301 -10.17 1.82 10.46
CA SER A 301 -9.20 2.92 10.32
C SER A 301 -8.62 3.04 8.90
N LYS A 302 -8.68 1.95 8.12
CA LYS A 302 -8.19 1.82 6.74
C LYS A 302 -8.93 0.69 6.03
N TYR A 303 -8.95 0.76 4.70
CA TYR A 303 -9.45 -0.34 3.87
C TYR A 303 -8.54 -0.60 2.66
N HIS A 304 -8.58 -1.84 2.18
CA HIS A 304 -8.20 -2.24 0.82
C HIS A 304 -9.34 -3.09 0.27
N ILE A 305 -9.81 -2.79 -0.93
CA ILE A 305 -10.87 -3.55 -1.60
C ILE A 305 -10.45 -3.79 -3.04
N ALA A 306 -10.44 -5.04 -3.45
CA ALA A 306 -10.27 -5.46 -4.84
C ALA A 306 -11.53 -6.20 -5.29
N VAL A 307 -12.04 -5.84 -6.47
CA VAL A 307 -13.17 -6.51 -7.13
C VAL A 307 -12.63 -7.11 -8.42
N ASP A 308 -12.62 -8.44 -8.48
CA ASP A 308 -12.07 -9.20 -9.59
C ASP A 308 -13.20 -10.01 -10.26
N GLU A 309 -13.26 -9.98 -11.58
CA GLU A 309 -14.22 -10.72 -12.40
C GLU A 309 -13.68 -12.10 -12.72
N PHE A 310 -14.54 -13.11 -12.59
CA PHE A 310 -14.25 -14.49 -12.90
C PHE A 310 -15.34 -15.09 -13.77
N ARG A 311 -14.92 -15.78 -14.82
CA ARG A 311 -15.81 -16.60 -15.65
C ARG A 311 -15.85 -18.02 -15.13
N GLY A 312 -16.97 -18.71 -15.40
CA GLY A 312 -17.07 -20.16 -15.23
C GLY A 312 -17.30 -20.63 -13.79
N ILE A 313 -17.49 -19.73 -12.83
CA ILE A 313 -17.83 -20.07 -11.44
C ILE A 313 -19.29 -19.71 -11.12
N GLY A 314 -19.98 -20.58 -10.39
CA GLY A 314 -21.40 -20.39 -10.07
C GLY A 314 -21.75 -20.56 -8.59
N ALA A 315 -20.84 -21.09 -7.78
CA ALA A 315 -21.05 -21.22 -6.33
C ALA A 315 -19.72 -21.27 -5.58
N ALA A 316 -19.72 -20.79 -4.33
CA ALA A 316 -18.69 -21.13 -3.36
C ALA A 316 -19.04 -22.47 -2.69
N VAL A 317 -18.09 -23.40 -2.65
CA VAL A 317 -18.30 -24.77 -2.15
C VAL A 317 -17.52 -25.08 -0.87
N GLY A 318 -16.56 -24.23 -0.49
CA GLY A 318 -15.78 -24.39 0.73
C GLY A 318 -14.89 -23.18 0.99
N HIS A 319 -14.44 -23.03 2.23
CA HIS A 319 -13.43 -22.04 2.60
C HIS A 319 -12.52 -22.54 3.71
N ALA A 320 -11.34 -21.95 3.81
CA ALA A 320 -10.37 -22.14 4.89
C ALA A 320 -9.77 -20.78 5.26
N GLN A 321 -9.43 -20.62 6.53
CA GLN A 321 -8.94 -19.35 7.04
C GLN A 321 -7.99 -19.55 8.21
N ALA A 322 -7.08 -18.60 8.36
CA ALA A 322 -6.09 -18.57 9.42
C ALA A 322 -5.48 -17.18 9.53
N HIS A 323 -4.82 -16.90 10.65
CA HIS A 323 -3.97 -15.74 10.83
C HIS A 323 -2.65 -16.15 11.48
N GLY A 324 -1.68 -15.24 11.46
CA GLY A 324 -0.39 -15.43 12.09
C GLY A 324 0.26 -14.11 12.47
N GLU A 325 1.18 -14.20 13.43
CA GLU A 325 1.88 -13.06 14.03
C GLU A 325 3.08 -12.60 13.19
N THR A 326 3.58 -11.40 13.49
CA THR A 326 4.77 -10.84 12.84
C THR A 326 6.01 -11.70 13.10
N GLY A 327 6.90 -11.80 12.12
CA GLY A 327 8.19 -12.51 12.25
C GLY A 327 8.14 -13.99 11.85
N GLY A 328 6.96 -14.53 11.53
CA GLY A 328 6.86 -15.80 10.82
C GLY A 328 7.51 -15.73 9.43
N THR A 329 7.67 -16.88 8.77
CA THR A 329 8.19 -16.93 7.39
C THR A 329 7.22 -17.59 6.41
N ALA A 330 6.20 -18.27 6.92
CA ALA A 330 5.17 -18.94 6.12
C ALA A 330 3.77 -18.55 6.59
N PHE A 331 2.83 -18.49 5.65
CA PHE A 331 1.40 -18.46 5.95
C PHE A 331 0.72 -19.69 5.34
N SER A 332 -0.30 -20.19 6.02
CA SER A 332 -1.12 -21.29 5.53
C SER A 332 -2.52 -21.24 6.13
N THR A 333 -3.54 -21.47 5.30
CA THR A 333 -4.93 -21.69 5.75
C THR A 333 -5.23 -23.16 6.06
N GLY A 334 -4.24 -24.06 5.90
CA GLY A 334 -4.41 -25.51 5.99
C GLY A 334 -4.70 -26.08 7.38
N SER A 335 -4.79 -25.23 8.41
CA SER A 335 -5.32 -25.64 9.73
C SER A 335 -6.80 -26.00 9.66
N THR A 336 -7.53 -25.43 8.69
CA THR A 336 -8.90 -25.82 8.36
C THR A 336 -8.88 -26.78 7.18
N ARG A 337 -9.43 -27.99 7.36
CA ARG A 337 -9.52 -28.97 6.29
C ARG A 337 -10.48 -28.49 5.21
N LEU A 338 -9.97 -28.34 3.99
CA LEU A 338 -10.71 -27.91 2.81
C LEU A 338 -10.41 -28.87 1.66
N GLU A 339 -11.43 -29.52 1.13
CA GLU A 339 -11.28 -30.47 0.03
C GLU A 339 -11.64 -29.79 -1.31
N CYS A 340 -10.84 -30.03 -2.34
CA CYS A 340 -11.12 -29.59 -3.70
C CYS A 340 -11.24 -30.77 -4.64
N ALA A 341 -12.00 -30.57 -5.72
CA ALA A 341 -12.03 -31.43 -6.90
C ALA A 341 -11.16 -30.84 -8.02
N ALA A 342 -10.82 -31.69 -9.00
CA ALA A 342 -10.19 -31.23 -10.24
C ALA A 342 -11.09 -30.22 -10.96
N GLY A 343 -10.52 -29.13 -11.44
CA GLY A 343 -11.23 -28.04 -12.12
C GLY A 343 -11.86 -27.00 -11.19
N ASP A 344 -11.88 -27.21 -9.87
CA ASP A 344 -12.32 -26.17 -8.94
C ASP A 344 -11.38 -24.94 -9.01
N LEU A 345 -11.94 -23.75 -8.86
CA LEU A 345 -11.17 -22.51 -8.75
C LEU A 345 -10.97 -22.15 -7.29
N MET A 346 -9.73 -21.92 -6.88
CA MET A 346 -9.42 -21.33 -5.59
C MET A 346 -9.10 -19.84 -5.75
N VAL A 347 -9.62 -19.02 -4.85
CA VAL A 347 -9.16 -17.64 -4.65
C VAL A 347 -8.67 -17.49 -3.21
N GLY A 348 -7.46 -16.94 -3.06
CA GLY A 348 -6.86 -16.61 -1.79
C GLY A 348 -6.72 -15.10 -1.63
N ALA A 349 -7.03 -14.60 -0.44
CA ALA A 349 -6.78 -13.22 -0.03
C ALA A 349 -5.98 -13.21 1.27
N VAL A 350 -4.90 -12.42 1.31
CA VAL A 350 -4.06 -12.23 2.48
C VAL A 350 -3.94 -10.74 2.76
N GLY A 351 -4.52 -10.32 3.88
CA GLY A 351 -4.31 -8.99 4.45
C GLY A 351 -3.10 -9.01 5.37
N THR A 352 -2.18 -8.06 5.21
CA THR A 352 -1.01 -7.95 6.09
C THR A 352 -0.70 -6.55 6.54
N ASN A 353 -0.03 -6.45 7.69
CA ASN A 353 0.55 -5.21 8.21
C ASN A 353 2.03 -5.44 8.57
N THR A 354 2.88 -4.48 8.19
CA THR A 354 4.28 -4.37 8.67
C THR A 354 5.12 -5.63 8.44
N GLY A 355 5.91 -5.65 7.36
CA GLY A 355 6.80 -6.76 7.05
C GLY A 355 6.95 -6.90 5.53
N SER A 356 7.39 -8.08 5.08
CA SER A 356 7.43 -8.38 3.64
C SER A 356 6.03 -8.56 3.07
N ALA A 357 5.87 -8.26 1.78
CA ALA A 357 4.64 -8.57 1.07
C ALA A 357 4.40 -10.10 1.07
N PRO A 358 3.15 -10.56 1.20
CA PRO A 358 2.81 -11.96 0.96
C PRO A 358 3.22 -12.38 -0.43
N VAL A 359 3.91 -13.51 -0.52
CA VAL A 359 4.23 -14.19 -1.77
C VAL A 359 3.60 -15.57 -1.69
N PHE A 360 2.58 -15.81 -2.51
CA PHE A 360 1.97 -17.13 -2.65
C PHE A 360 2.98 -18.12 -3.26
N THR A 361 2.79 -19.41 -2.99
CA THR A 361 3.55 -20.49 -3.63
C THR A 361 3.32 -20.52 -5.16
N ALA A 362 4.25 -21.12 -5.91
CA ALA A 362 4.35 -20.97 -7.37
C ALA A 362 3.14 -21.51 -8.17
N GLU A 363 2.33 -22.37 -7.57
CA GLU A 363 1.09 -22.89 -8.16
C GLU A 363 -0.07 -21.88 -8.19
N TRP A 364 0.11 -20.72 -7.54
CA TRP A 364 -0.85 -19.63 -7.55
C TRP A 364 -0.50 -18.58 -8.61
N THR A 365 -1.52 -18.08 -9.29
CA THR A 365 -1.40 -16.90 -10.15
C THR A 365 -1.73 -15.66 -9.35
N ALA A 366 -0.74 -14.79 -9.14
CA ALA A 366 -0.92 -13.54 -8.42
C ALA A 366 -1.80 -12.57 -9.20
N MET A 367 -2.74 -11.93 -8.51
CA MET A 367 -3.53 -10.81 -9.02
C MET A 367 -2.90 -9.48 -8.55
N PRO A 368 -3.28 -8.32 -9.13
CA PRO A 368 -2.66 -7.05 -8.74
C PRO A 368 -2.81 -6.79 -7.23
N MET A 369 -1.69 -6.55 -6.55
CA MET A 369 -1.68 -6.30 -5.10
C MET A 369 -2.10 -4.86 -4.80
N LEU A 370 -2.92 -4.67 -3.76
CA LEU A 370 -3.15 -3.35 -3.18
C LEU A 370 -2.16 -3.12 -2.04
N HIS A 371 -1.54 -1.95 -2.05
CA HIS A 371 -0.50 -1.58 -1.10
C HIS A 371 -0.65 -0.13 -0.67
N LEU A 372 -0.79 0.06 0.65
CA LEU A 372 -0.88 1.35 1.29
C LEU A 372 0.03 1.42 2.51
N SER A 373 1.13 2.16 2.38
CA SER A 373 2.16 2.30 3.43
C SER A 373 2.85 0.98 3.77
N SER A 374 2.46 0.32 4.86
CA SER A 374 2.98 -0.99 5.27
C SER A 374 1.89 -2.06 5.27
N TYR A 375 0.69 -1.71 4.80
CA TYR A 375 -0.47 -2.58 4.74
C TYR A 375 -0.67 -3.04 3.31
N ARG A 376 -1.05 -4.32 3.15
CA ARG A 376 -1.20 -4.95 1.84
C ARG A 376 -2.42 -5.84 1.84
N LEU A 377 -3.15 -5.82 0.73
CA LEU A 377 -4.06 -6.90 0.36
C LEU A 377 -3.46 -7.59 -0.88
N THR A 378 -2.96 -8.79 -0.67
CA THR A 378 -2.45 -9.65 -1.75
C THR A 378 -3.50 -10.70 -2.08
N THR A 379 -3.90 -10.77 -3.34
CA THR A 379 -4.85 -11.77 -3.83
C THR A 379 -4.20 -12.64 -4.91
N ALA A 380 -4.63 -13.88 -4.98
CA ALA A 380 -4.17 -14.83 -5.99
C ALA A 380 -5.26 -15.87 -6.27
N TYR A 381 -5.18 -16.52 -7.43
CA TYR A 381 -6.08 -17.62 -7.78
C TYR A 381 -5.31 -18.84 -8.27
N ARG A 382 -5.95 -20.01 -8.23
CA ARG A 382 -5.43 -21.27 -8.76
C ARG A 382 -6.57 -22.14 -9.25
N VAL A 383 -6.43 -22.75 -10.43
CA VAL A 383 -7.30 -23.85 -10.85
C VAL A 383 -6.71 -25.15 -10.32
N VAL A 384 -7.53 -25.94 -9.63
CA VAL A 384 -7.11 -27.17 -8.97
C VAL A 384 -6.92 -28.28 -10.02
N PRO A 385 -5.71 -28.86 -10.18
CA PRO A 385 -5.45 -29.82 -11.26
C PRO A 385 -6.00 -31.22 -10.98
N ALA A 386 -6.17 -31.58 -9.70
CA ALA A 386 -6.62 -32.89 -9.25
C ALA A 386 -7.27 -32.76 -7.87
N ALA A 387 -8.12 -33.73 -7.51
CA ALA A 387 -8.71 -33.75 -6.17
C ALA A 387 -7.62 -33.80 -5.09
N GLN A 388 -7.68 -32.90 -4.12
CA GLN A 388 -6.66 -32.72 -3.09
C GLN A 388 -7.21 -31.93 -1.90
N THR A 389 -6.53 -32.02 -0.76
CA THR A 389 -6.69 -31.03 0.31
C THR A 389 -6.06 -29.72 -0.13
N CYS A 390 -6.79 -28.63 0.09
CA CYS A 390 -6.50 -27.32 -0.42
C CYS A 390 -6.19 -26.33 0.71
N ALA A 391 -5.23 -25.46 0.45
CA ALA A 391 -4.91 -24.33 1.30
C ALA A 391 -4.28 -23.22 0.45
N ALA A 392 -4.57 -21.96 0.79
CA ALA A 392 -3.70 -20.85 0.45
C ALA A 392 -2.43 -20.93 1.27
N THR A 393 -1.28 -20.93 0.58
CA THR A 393 0.06 -21.08 1.17
C THR A 393 1.04 -20.10 0.55
N GLY A 394 2.04 -19.70 1.32
CA GLY A 394 3.07 -18.79 0.86
C GLY A 394 3.98 -18.32 1.98
N THR A 395 4.66 -17.21 1.74
CA THR A 395 5.63 -16.62 2.67
C THR A 395 5.31 -15.15 2.94
N THR A 396 5.54 -14.73 4.18
CA THR A 396 5.53 -13.32 4.60
C THR A 396 6.19 -13.24 5.98
N THR A 397 6.82 -12.10 6.27
CA THR A 397 7.29 -11.75 7.63
C THR A 397 6.35 -10.81 8.37
N ALA A 398 5.29 -10.37 7.71
CA ALA A 398 4.27 -9.54 8.30
C ALA A 398 3.34 -10.36 9.18
N GLN A 399 2.66 -9.69 10.10
CA GLN A 399 1.42 -10.24 10.66
C GLN A 399 0.38 -10.32 9.54
N TRP A 400 -0.42 -11.38 9.54
CA TRP A 400 -1.30 -11.72 8.43
C TRP A 400 -2.62 -12.34 8.88
N ALA A 401 -3.68 -12.06 8.12
CA ALA A 401 -4.95 -12.76 8.14
C ALA A 401 -5.29 -13.21 6.72
N ALA A 402 -5.55 -14.49 6.52
CA ALA A 402 -5.78 -15.10 5.22
C ALA A 402 -7.10 -15.86 5.16
N ALA A 403 -7.78 -15.74 4.02
CA ALA A 403 -8.93 -16.55 3.64
C ALA A 403 -8.69 -17.18 2.26
N ALA A 404 -9.08 -18.44 2.12
CA ALA A 404 -9.08 -19.19 0.87
C ALA A 404 -10.49 -19.71 0.61
N VAL A 405 -11.02 -19.52 -0.59
CA VAL A 405 -12.36 -19.97 -0.98
C VAL A 405 -12.28 -20.80 -2.24
N VAL A 406 -13.02 -21.91 -2.27
CA VAL A 406 -13.16 -22.80 -3.42
C VAL A 406 -14.48 -22.48 -4.10
N PHE A 407 -14.42 -22.27 -5.41
CA PHE A 407 -15.54 -22.01 -6.29
C PHE A 407 -15.69 -23.13 -7.30
N ARG A 408 -16.95 -23.42 -7.63
CA ARG A 408 -17.30 -24.40 -8.65
C ARG A 408 -18.14 -23.81 -9.75
#